data_AF-A0A411DFI7-F1
#
_entry.id   AF-A0A411DFI7-F1
#
_cell.length_a   1.000
_cell.length_b   1.000
_cell.length_c   1.000
_cell.angle_alpha   90.00
_cell.angle_beta   90.00
_cell.angle_gamma   90.00
#
_symmetry.space_group_name_H-M   'P 1'
#
loop_
_entity.id
_entity.type
_entity.pdbx_description
1 polymer ?
#
loop_
_entity_poly.entity_id
_entity_poly.type
_entity_poly.pdbx_seq_one_letter_code
_entity_poly.pdbx_strand_id
1 'polypeptide(L)'
;MFLFAMGLLLVILQPSTGRFPRVCANTQSLLRKECCPPWDGDGTPCGERSNRGTCQRILLSQAPLGPQFPFSGVDDKEDWPSVFYNRTCRCRGNFMGFNCGECKFGFSGQNCTERRLRTRRNIFQLTISEKDKFLAYLNLAKNIPSKDYVIATGTYA
;
A
#
# COMPACT_ATOMS: atom_id res chain seq x y z
N MET A 1 -28.04 12.55 28.36
CA MET A 1 -26.60 12.35 28.67
C MET A 1 -25.96 11.16 27.95
N PHE A 2 -26.62 10.01 27.79
CA PHE A 2 -26.04 8.84 27.10
C PHE A 2 -25.86 9.00 25.57
N LEU A 3 -26.73 9.76 24.90
CA LEU A 3 -26.64 9.99 23.43
C LEU A 3 -25.43 10.86 23.03
N PHE A 4 -25.01 11.79 23.89
CA PHE A 4 -23.83 12.63 23.67
C PHE A 4 -22.51 11.84 23.83
N ALA A 5 -22.49 10.85 24.72
CA ALA A 5 -21.33 9.97 24.92
C ALA A 5 -21.12 9.01 23.74
N MET A 6 -22.20 8.50 23.13
CA MET A 6 -22.13 7.66 21.92
C MET A 6 -21.64 8.43 20.69
N GLY A 7 -22.04 9.69 20.52
CA GLY A 7 -21.55 10.55 19.43
C GLY A 7 -20.05 10.85 19.53
N LEU A 8 -19.50 10.93 20.74
CA LEU A 8 -18.07 11.16 20.97
C LEU A 8 -17.21 9.93 20.63
N LEU A 9 -17.73 8.71 20.85
CA LEU A 9 -16.98 7.48 20.56
C LEU A 9 -16.79 7.21 19.06
N LEU A 10 -17.71 7.65 18.20
CA LEU A 10 -17.60 7.52 16.74
C LEU A 10 -16.56 8.47 16.12
N VAL A 11 -16.17 9.54 16.82
CA VAL A 11 -15.11 10.48 16.38
C VAL A 11 -13.70 9.96 16.71
N ILE A 12 -13.57 9.07 17.70
CA ILE A 12 -12.27 8.60 18.21
C ILE A 12 -11.68 7.47 17.35
N LEU A 13 -12.50 6.73 16.60
CA LEU A 13 -12.06 5.67 15.70
C LEU A 13 -11.80 6.22 14.30
N GLN A 14 -10.69 6.93 14.12
CA GLN A 14 -10.20 7.22 12.77
C GLN A 14 -9.83 5.90 12.07
N PRO A 15 -10.49 5.54 10.95
CA PRO A 15 -10.15 4.33 10.19
C PRO A 15 -8.71 4.44 9.69
N SER A 16 -7.99 3.31 9.73
CA SER A 16 -6.64 3.20 9.19
C SER A 16 -6.64 3.48 7.69
N THR A 17 -5.81 4.43 7.25
CA THR A 17 -5.80 4.97 5.89
C THR A 17 -4.69 4.35 5.03
N GLY A 18 -5.00 3.28 4.29
CA GLY A 18 -4.31 2.99 3.02
C GLY A 18 -4.63 1.63 2.40
N ARG A 19 -5.04 1.59 1.13
CA ARG A 19 -5.16 0.38 0.31
C ARG A 19 -4.68 0.60 -1.14
N PHE A 20 -5.05 1.72 -1.75
CA PHE A 20 -4.66 2.07 -3.12
C PHE A 20 -3.79 3.33 -3.17
N PRO A 21 -2.85 3.44 -4.11
CA PRO A 21 -2.13 4.69 -4.34
C PRO A 21 -3.11 5.81 -4.67
N ARG A 22 -3.00 6.96 -3.99
CA ARG A 22 -3.84 8.14 -4.18
C ARG A 22 -3.88 8.57 -5.65
N VAL A 23 -2.74 8.49 -6.33
CA VAL A 23 -2.57 8.77 -7.76
C VAL A 23 -3.34 7.82 -8.69
N CYS A 24 -3.77 6.66 -8.20
CA CYS A 24 -4.60 5.70 -8.93
C CYS A 24 -6.07 5.72 -8.47
N ALA A 25 -6.38 6.31 -7.32
CA ALA A 25 -7.75 6.40 -6.79
C ALA A 25 -8.56 7.51 -7.49
N ASN A 26 -8.66 7.44 -8.82
CA ASN A 26 -9.41 8.36 -9.67
C ASN A 26 -10.17 7.60 -10.75
N THR A 27 -11.20 8.25 -11.29
CA THR A 27 -12.10 7.67 -12.30
C THR A 27 -11.36 7.15 -13.53
N GLN A 28 -10.36 7.88 -14.02
CA GLN A 28 -9.61 7.49 -15.21
C GLN A 28 -8.88 6.16 -15.02
N SER A 29 -8.19 6.00 -13.89
CA SER A 29 -7.41 4.80 -13.57
C SER A 29 -8.31 3.59 -13.31
N LEU A 30 -9.42 3.81 -12.60
CA LEU A 30 -10.42 2.77 -12.31
C LEU A 30 -11.14 2.29 -13.57
N LEU A 31 -11.60 3.20 -14.44
CA LEU A 31 -12.26 2.84 -15.70
C LEU A 31 -11.32 2.11 -16.66
N ARG A 32 -10.04 2.51 -16.72
CA ARG A 32 -9.01 1.82 -17.51
C ARG A 32 -8.55 0.51 -16.89
N LYS A 33 -8.90 0.26 -15.62
CA LYS A 33 -8.35 -0.82 -14.79
C LYS A 33 -6.83 -0.87 -14.83
N GLU A 34 -6.18 0.29 -14.74
CA GLU A 34 -4.72 0.42 -14.78
C GLU A 34 -4.22 1.35 -13.68
N CYS A 35 -3.29 0.87 -12.86
CA CYS A 35 -2.57 1.66 -11.86
C CYS A 35 -1.06 1.58 -12.14
N CYS A 36 -0.61 2.42 -13.06
CA CYS A 36 0.79 2.54 -13.47
C CYS A 36 1.25 4.01 -13.43
N PRO A 37 1.31 4.62 -12.24
CA PRO A 37 1.62 6.03 -12.11
C PRO A 37 3.07 6.34 -12.53
N PRO A 38 3.33 7.57 -12.98
CA PRO A 38 4.68 7.98 -13.33
C PRO A 38 5.60 7.98 -12.10
N TRP A 39 6.88 7.69 -12.31
CA TRP A 39 7.91 7.90 -11.31
C TRP A 39 8.48 9.31 -11.43
N ASP A 40 8.56 10.05 -10.31
CA ASP A 40 9.00 11.45 -10.29
C ASP A 40 10.40 11.67 -10.90
N GLY A 41 11.27 10.65 -10.88
CA GLY A 41 12.63 10.78 -11.38
C GLY A 41 12.75 10.85 -12.90
N ASP A 42 11.86 10.21 -13.68
CA ASP A 42 11.90 10.26 -15.15
C ASP A 42 10.57 10.59 -15.82
N GLY A 43 9.50 10.75 -15.04
CA GLY A 43 8.14 11.07 -15.48
C GLY A 43 7.44 9.96 -16.25
N THR A 44 8.07 8.79 -16.41
CA THR A 44 7.47 7.67 -17.16
C THR A 44 6.73 6.72 -16.24
N PRO A 45 5.64 6.07 -16.71
CA PRO A 45 4.94 5.03 -15.96
C PRO A 45 5.93 4.00 -15.41
N CYS A 46 5.85 3.70 -14.11
CA CYS A 46 6.68 2.68 -13.47
C CYS A 46 8.21 2.87 -13.61
N GLY A 47 8.68 4.07 -13.96
CA GLY A 47 10.10 4.35 -14.20
C GLY A 47 10.68 3.57 -15.39
N GLU A 48 9.90 3.39 -16.45
CA GLU A 48 10.27 2.64 -17.66
C GLU A 48 11.55 3.15 -18.32
N ARG A 49 11.70 4.48 -18.49
CA ARG A 49 12.88 5.07 -19.13
C ARG A 49 14.15 4.80 -18.33
N SER A 50 14.05 4.78 -17.01
CA SER A 50 15.16 4.49 -16.10
C SER A 50 15.32 3.00 -15.81
N ASN A 51 14.61 2.13 -16.54
CA ASN A 51 14.69 0.68 -16.40
C ASN A 51 14.34 0.19 -14.97
N ARG A 52 13.51 0.93 -14.22
CA ARG A 52 13.09 0.57 -12.86
C ARG A 52 11.94 -0.44 -12.85
N GLY A 53 11.08 -0.37 -13.84
CA GLY A 53 9.89 -1.18 -13.93
C GLY A 53 9.20 -1.01 -15.27
N THR A 54 8.07 -1.67 -15.42
CA THR A 54 7.19 -1.55 -16.60
C THR A 54 5.75 -1.75 -16.16
N CYS A 55 4.81 -1.11 -16.84
CA CYS A 55 3.40 -1.38 -16.64
C CYS A 55 3.01 -2.71 -17.30
N GLN A 56 2.56 -3.69 -16.51
CA GLN A 56 2.24 -5.04 -17.00
C GLN A 56 0.87 -5.51 -16.51
N ARG A 57 0.31 -6.53 -17.17
CA ARG A 57 -0.87 -7.21 -16.65
C ARG A 57 -0.55 -7.89 -15.31
N ILE A 58 -1.52 -7.89 -14.40
CA ILE A 58 -1.40 -8.62 -13.14
C ILE A 58 -1.36 -10.13 -13.39
N LEU A 59 -0.70 -10.85 -12.50
CA LEU A 59 -0.71 -12.30 -12.46
C LEU A 59 -1.62 -12.75 -11.32
N LEU A 60 -2.66 -13.50 -11.64
CA LEU A 60 -3.60 -14.05 -10.67
C LEU A 60 -3.20 -15.46 -10.25
N SER A 61 -3.58 -15.83 -9.04
CA SER A 61 -3.41 -17.20 -8.55
C SER A 61 -4.26 -18.15 -9.39
N GLN A 62 -3.71 -19.32 -9.72
CA GLN A 62 -4.46 -20.43 -10.34
C GLN A 62 -4.78 -21.55 -9.33
N ALA A 63 -4.52 -21.31 -8.04
CA ALA A 63 -4.83 -22.28 -7.00
C ALA A 63 -6.36 -22.47 -6.89
N PRO A 64 -6.84 -23.70 -6.64
CA PRO A 64 -8.26 -23.96 -6.50
C PRO A 64 -8.83 -23.24 -5.27
N LEU A 65 -10.07 -22.78 -5.38
CA LEU A 65 -10.79 -22.18 -4.26
C LEU A 65 -11.24 -23.26 -3.28
N GLY A 66 -11.18 -22.93 -1.98
CA GLY A 66 -11.73 -23.79 -0.93
C GLY A 66 -13.26 -23.79 -0.95
N PRO A 67 -13.92 -24.90 -0.58
CA PRO A 67 -15.38 -24.99 -0.60
C PRO A 67 -16.07 -24.09 0.43
N GLN A 68 -15.31 -23.48 1.36
CA GLN A 68 -15.84 -22.62 2.42
C GLN A 68 -16.40 -21.28 1.89
N PHE A 69 -16.02 -20.88 0.68
CA PHE A 69 -16.54 -19.69 0.02
C PHE A 69 -17.15 -20.09 -1.33
N PRO A 70 -18.41 -20.54 -1.37
CA PRO A 70 -19.06 -21.05 -2.57
C PRO A 70 -19.67 -19.95 -3.45
N PHE A 71 -19.27 -18.70 -3.26
CA PHE A 71 -19.78 -17.55 -4.02
C PHE A 71 -18.75 -17.12 -5.07
N SER A 72 -19.24 -16.53 -6.16
CA SER A 72 -18.39 -15.96 -7.21
C SER A 72 -18.98 -14.63 -7.67
N GLY A 73 -18.12 -13.62 -7.84
CA GLY A 73 -18.49 -12.30 -8.30
C GLY A 73 -19.25 -11.47 -7.26
N VAL A 74 -19.11 -11.79 -5.97
CA VAL A 74 -19.83 -11.09 -4.89
C VAL A 74 -18.92 -10.30 -3.96
N ASP A 75 -17.61 -10.55 -4.00
CA ASP A 75 -16.63 -9.88 -3.15
C ASP A 75 -15.48 -9.26 -3.97
N ASP A 76 -15.25 -7.96 -3.78
CA ASP A 76 -14.18 -7.18 -4.42
C ASP A 76 -12.75 -7.73 -4.16
N LYS A 77 -12.61 -8.66 -3.21
CA LYS A 77 -11.36 -9.34 -2.85
C LYS A 77 -11.09 -10.60 -3.69
N GLU A 78 -12.08 -11.10 -4.43
CA GLU A 78 -11.90 -12.21 -5.36
C GLU A 78 -10.87 -11.82 -6.43
N ASP A 79 -9.95 -12.74 -6.72
CA ASP A 79 -8.84 -12.52 -7.66
C ASP A 79 -8.15 -11.16 -7.48
N TRP A 80 -7.89 -10.78 -6.24
CA TRP A 80 -7.31 -9.48 -5.92
C TRP A 80 -6.01 -9.22 -6.71
N PRO A 81 -5.84 -8.05 -7.35
CA PRO A 81 -6.70 -6.86 -7.33
C PRO A 81 -7.59 -6.66 -8.59
N SER A 82 -7.91 -7.73 -9.34
CA SER A 82 -8.49 -7.67 -10.70
C SER A 82 -9.83 -6.92 -10.83
N VAL A 83 -10.61 -6.87 -9.76
CA VAL A 83 -11.85 -6.09 -9.71
C VAL A 83 -11.57 -4.62 -10.03
N PHE A 84 -10.48 -4.06 -9.47
CA PHE A 84 -10.10 -2.66 -9.63
C PHE A 84 -9.07 -2.43 -10.74
N TYR A 85 -8.00 -3.23 -10.79
CA TYR A 85 -6.90 -3.01 -11.72
C TYR A 85 -6.42 -4.33 -12.33
N ASN A 86 -6.38 -4.39 -13.66
CA ASN A 86 -5.83 -5.50 -14.43
C ASN A 86 -4.37 -5.25 -14.85
N ARG A 87 -3.89 -4.02 -14.70
CA ARG A 87 -2.51 -3.63 -15.02
C ARG A 87 -1.89 -2.82 -13.88
N THR A 88 -0.69 -3.21 -13.46
CA THR A 88 0.07 -2.54 -12.38
C THR A 88 1.56 -2.51 -12.70
N CYS A 89 2.32 -1.71 -11.95
CA CYS A 89 3.77 -1.67 -12.09
C CYS A 89 4.43 -2.97 -11.62
N ARG A 90 5.24 -3.57 -12.50
CA ARG A 90 6.17 -4.65 -12.16
C ARG A 90 7.60 -4.11 -12.15
N CYS A 91 8.17 -4.00 -10.95
CA CYS A 91 9.51 -3.46 -10.76
C CYS A 91 10.60 -4.50 -11.05
N ARG A 92 11.73 -4.03 -11.57
CA ARG A 92 12.91 -4.84 -11.93
C ARG A 92 13.90 -4.88 -10.78
N GLY A 93 14.68 -5.95 -10.69
CA GLY A 93 15.78 -6.07 -9.73
C GLY A 93 15.36 -5.79 -8.29
N ASN A 94 16.01 -4.81 -7.64
CA ASN A 94 15.75 -4.40 -6.26
C ASN A 94 14.84 -3.18 -6.12
N PHE A 95 14.23 -2.71 -7.20
CA PHE A 95 13.22 -1.64 -7.14
C PHE A 95 11.88 -2.19 -6.61
N MET A 96 11.10 -1.31 -5.97
CA MET A 96 9.81 -1.59 -5.33
C MET A 96 8.96 -0.30 -5.29
N GLY A 97 7.77 -0.37 -4.70
CA GLY A 97 6.84 0.75 -4.58
C GLY A 97 5.82 0.76 -5.72
N PHE A 98 4.77 1.57 -5.57
CA PHE A 98 3.64 1.59 -6.50
C PHE A 98 3.98 2.16 -7.90
N ASN A 99 5.07 2.91 -8.01
CA ASN A 99 5.64 3.45 -9.26
C ASN A 99 7.09 3.00 -9.52
N CYS A 100 7.59 1.98 -8.79
CA CYS A 100 8.97 1.51 -8.83
C CYS A 100 10.05 2.54 -8.39
N GLY A 101 9.66 3.61 -7.70
CA GLY A 101 10.57 4.62 -7.17
C GLY A 101 11.30 4.25 -5.88
N GLU A 102 10.86 3.20 -5.18
CA GLU A 102 11.41 2.77 -3.90
C GLU A 102 12.34 1.55 -4.06
N CYS A 103 12.97 1.15 -2.97
CA CYS A 103 13.81 -0.06 -2.92
C CYS A 103 13.12 -1.16 -2.12
N LYS A 104 13.41 -2.41 -2.50
CA LYS A 104 13.00 -3.60 -1.72
C LYS A 104 13.54 -3.51 -0.29
N PHE A 105 12.80 -4.13 0.63
CA PHE A 105 13.27 -4.27 2.01
C PHE A 105 14.69 -4.84 2.04
N GLY A 106 15.58 -4.19 2.80
CA GLY A 106 17.00 -4.56 2.87
C GLY A 106 17.90 -3.85 1.86
N PHE A 107 17.36 -3.02 0.96
CA PHE A 107 18.11 -2.24 0.00
C PHE A 107 17.88 -0.73 0.15
N SER A 108 18.86 0.06 -0.25
CA SER A 108 18.82 1.53 -0.28
C SER A 108 19.70 2.11 -1.40
N GLY A 109 19.81 3.44 -1.42
CA GLY A 109 20.51 4.19 -2.46
C GLY A 109 19.62 4.45 -3.67
N GLN A 110 20.02 5.38 -4.53
CA GLN A 110 19.24 5.78 -5.70
C GLN A 110 18.93 4.60 -6.62
N ASN A 111 19.87 3.65 -6.76
CA ASN A 111 19.74 2.49 -7.63
C ASN A 111 19.43 1.18 -6.89
N CYS A 112 19.10 1.24 -5.59
CA CYS A 112 18.77 0.06 -4.78
C CYS A 112 19.86 -1.02 -4.73
N THR A 113 21.12 -0.59 -4.79
CA THR A 113 22.31 -1.47 -4.78
C THR A 113 22.95 -1.57 -3.40
N GLU A 114 22.70 -0.62 -2.51
CA GLU A 114 23.28 -0.59 -1.17
C GLU A 114 22.48 -1.51 -0.24
N ARG A 115 23.16 -2.37 0.52
CA ARG A 115 22.49 -3.21 1.52
C ARG A 115 22.26 -2.43 2.80
N ARG A 116 21.04 -2.52 3.33
CA ARG A 116 20.63 -1.89 4.59
C ARG A 116 20.09 -2.91 5.57
N LEU A 117 20.91 -3.28 6.55
CA LEU A 117 20.49 -4.17 7.63
C LEU A 117 19.72 -3.39 8.72
N ARG A 118 18.59 -3.95 9.15
CA ARG A 118 17.79 -3.45 10.28
C ARG A 118 17.47 -4.61 11.22
N THR A 119 17.83 -4.48 12.49
CA THR A 119 17.60 -5.51 13.50
C THR A 119 16.33 -5.20 14.29
N ARG A 120 15.37 -6.13 14.30
CA ARG A 120 14.20 -6.06 15.18
C ARG A 120 14.58 -6.64 16.54
N ARG A 121 14.71 -5.79 17.56
CA ARG A 121 15.06 -6.18 18.94
C ARG A 121 13.81 -6.41 19.77
N ASN A 122 13.93 -7.18 20.85
CA ASN A 122 12.86 -7.35 21.84
C ASN A 122 12.58 -6.00 22.53
N ILE A 123 11.31 -5.58 22.57
CA ILE A 123 10.88 -4.31 23.17
C ILE A 123 11.30 -4.18 24.64
N PHE A 124 11.35 -5.29 25.40
CA PHE A 124 11.73 -5.28 26.82
C PHE A 124 13.21 -4.97 27.03
N GLN A 125 14.05 -5.25 26.02
CA GLN A 125 15.50 -5.04 26.04
C GLN A 125 15.93 -3.65 25.52
N LEU A 126 14.97 -2.81 25.13
CA LEU A 126 15.25 -1.44 24.71
C LEU A 126 15.53 -0.53 25.92
N THR A 127 16.37 0.49 25.72
CA THR A 127 16.55 1.55 26.71
C THR A 127 15.25 2.36 26.87
N ILE A 128 15.15 3.15 27.94
CA ILE A 128 14.00 4.04 28.16
C ILE A 128 13.84 5.01 26.98
N SER A 129 14.92 5.63 26.52
CA SER A 129 14.89 6.56 25.38
C SER A 129 14.50 5.88 24.06
N GLU A 130 14.90 4.63 23.83
CA GLU A 130 14.47 3.85 22.66
C GLU A 130 12.97 3.54 22.72
N LYS A 131 12.43 3.19 23.91
CA LYS A 131 10.99 2.95 24.11
C LYS A 131 10.18 4.23 23.90
N ASP A 132 10.63 5.35 24.46
CA ASP A 132 9.96 6.65 24.30
C ASP A 132 9.94 7.07 22.83
N LYS A 133 11.07 6.91 22.12
CA LYS A 133 11.15 7.17 20.68
C LYS A 133 10.22 6.26 19.87
N PHE A 134 10.14 4.98 20.21
CA PHE A 134 9.23 4.04 19.55
C PHE A 134 7.76 4.45 19.74
N LEU A 135 7.35 4.76 20.98
CA LEU A 135 6.00 5.23 21.29
C LEU A 135 5.68 6.55 20.58
N ALA A 136 6.63 7.50 20.57
CA ALA A 136 6.47 8.77 19.88
C ALA A 136 6.24 8.58 18.37
N TYR A 137 6.98 7.68 17.72
CA TYR A 137 6.77 7.40 16.29
C TYR A 137 5.50 6.61 15.99
N LEU A 138 5.05 5.72 16.88
CA LEU A 138 3.74 5.09 16.74
C LEU A 138 2.62 6.13 16.81
N ASN A 139 2.71 7.05 17.78
CA ASN A 139 1.75 8.14 17.91
C ASN A 139 1.79 9.05 16.66
N LEU A 140 2.99 9.37 16.16
CA LEU A 140 3.15 10.12 14.91
C LEU A 140 2.49 9.40 13.72
N ALA A 141 2.74 8.11 13.54
CA ALA A 141 2.18 7.32 12.46
C ALA A 141 0.65 7.19 12.55
N LYS A 142 0.08 7.17 13.76
CA LYS A 142 -1.37 7.15 13.95
C LYS A 142 -2.03 8.46 13.53
N ASN A 143 -1.36 9.59 13.71
CA ASN A 143 -1.95 10.92 13.54
C ASN A 143 -1.57 11.61 12.22
N ILE A 144 -0.59 11.09 11.47
CA ILE A 144 -0.23 11.63 10.16
C ILE A 144 -0.94 10.85 9.05
N PRO A 145 -1.78 11.49 8.23
CA PRO A 145 -2.39 10.84 7.07
C PRO A 145 -1.32 10.36 6.08
N SER A 146 -1.56 9.18 5.49
CA SER A 146 -0.70 8.66 4.42
C SER A 146 -0.69 9.61 3.22
N LYS A 147 0.50 10.00 2.76
CA LYS A 147 0.66 10.80 1.54
C LYS A 147 0.29 10.00 0.30
N ASP A 148 0.71 8.74 0.29
CA ASP A 148 0.69 7.90 -0.90
C ASP A 148 -0.58 7.07 -1.02
N TYR A 149 -1.21 6.68 0.08
CA TYR A 149 -2.31 5.70 0.07
C TYR A 149 -3.62 6.25 0.62
N VAL A 150 -4.73 5.76 0.05
CA VAL A 150 -6.10 6.03 0.49
C VAL A 150 -6.90 4.73 0.60
N ILE A 151 -8.01 4.76 1.32
CA ILE A 151 -8.94 3.63 1.45
C ILE A 151 -10.21 3.90 0.67
N ALA A 152 -10.78 2.84 0.09
CA ALA A 152 -12.14 2.88 -0.39
C ALA A 152 -13.10 2.82 0.81
N THR A 153 -14.13 3.68 0.80
CA THR A 153 -15.21 3.69 1.80
C THR A 153 -16.49 3.02 1.29
N GLY A 154 -16.47 2.54 0.05
CA GLY A 154 -17.55 1.79 -0.60
C GLY A 154 -16.98 0.62 -1.41
N THR A 155 -17.87 -0.26 -1.84
CA THR A 155 -17.56 -1.37 -2.75
C THR A 155 -17.44 -0.88 -4.19
N TYR A 156 -16.90 -1.71 -5.09
CA TYR A 156 -16.87 -1.41 -6.52
C TYR A 156 -18.27 -1.45 -7.16
N ALA A 157 -19.16 -2.29 -6.63
CA ALA A 157 -20.55 -2.44 -7.07
C ALA A 157 -21.43 -1.23 -6.72
#